data_AF-A0A7J6D4A1-F1
#
_entry.id   AF-A0A7J6D4A1-F1
#
_cell.length_a   1.000
_cell.length_b   1.000
_cell.length_c   1.000
_cell.angle_alpha   90.00
_cell.angle_beta   90.00
_cell.angle_gamma   90.00
#
_symmetry.space_group_name_H-M   'P 1'
#
loop_
_entity.id
_entity.type
_entity.pdbx_description
1 polymer ?
#
loop_
_entity_poly.entity_id
_entity_poly.type
_entity_poly.pdbx_seq_one_letter_code
_entity_poly.pdbx_strand_id
1 'polypeptide(L)'
;MLNHPTSLPCGCGEKVVWRKIFPIEATVAECQKEECVVTESFLERFAVMHEKNYSLFLKSAKYNDQGKYMCSCDGFIKQVILDVLVPINVTAAELGNVTLPCYADTQSGVRDVTWLHNEQNALHFTENGATNPGDGYEDRVSVTDDGFRDGDVSLTITGVQKRDAGLYRCFVHKETAKGYPHAYMLHVIGKTRKPHHMNICT
;
A
#
# COMPACT_ATOMS: atom_id res chain seq x y z
N MET A 1 4.68 -1.01 -4.75
CA MET A 1 5.66 -1.61 -3.81
C MET A 1 7.08 -1.20 -4.20
N LEU A 2 7.96 -0.98 -3.24
CA LEU A 2 9.39 -0.75 -3.50
C LEU A 2 9.98 -1.92 -4.33
N ASN A 3 10.86 -1.59 -5.26
CA ASN A 3 11.56 -2.50 -6.18
C ASN A 3 10.68 -3.30 -7.14
N HIS A 4 9.40 -2.94 -7.30
CA HIS A 4 8.50 -3.60 -8.25
C HIS A 4 8.26 -2.74 -9.49
N PRO A 5 8.08 -3.34 -10.68
CA PRO A 5 7.64 -2.61 -11.86
C PRO A 5 6.22 -2.05 -11.66
N THR A 6 5.92 -0.92 -12.28
CA THR A 6 4.57 -0.35 -12.27
C THR A 6 4.31 0.45 -13.54
N SER A 7 3.04 0.69 -13.85
CA SER A 7 2.60 1.47 -15.02
C SER A 7 1.71 2.61 -14.56
N LEU A 8 2.05 3.83 -14.96
CA LEU A 8 1.22 5.01 -14.74
C LEU A 8 0.35 5.20 -16.00
N PRO A 9 -0.98 5.04 -15.90
CA PRO A 9 -1.83 5.00 -17.08
C PRO A 9 -2.07 6.39 -17.68
N CYS A 10 -1.91 6.52 -19.00
CA CYS A 10 -2.38 7.68 -19.76
C CYS A 10 -3.58 7.33 -20.67
N GLY A 11 -3.97 8.27 -21.54
CA GLY A 11 -4.93 8.11 -22.62
C GLY A 11 -4.26 8.24 -23.99
N CYS A 12 -5.06 8.24 -25.06
CA CYS A 12 -4.61 8.26 -26.44
C CYS A 12 -4.56 9.67 -27.03
N GLY A 13 -3.60 9.92 -27.92
CA GLY A 13 -3.50 11.18 -28.66
C GLY A 13 -2.24 11.29 -29.51
N GLU A 14 -2.20 12.31 -30.38
CA GLU A 14 -1.05 12.56 -31.26
C GLU A 14 0.13 13.20 -30.51
N LYS A 15 -0.17 13.96 -29.45
CA LYS A 15 0.83 14.58 -28.59
C LYS A 15 0.59 14.20 -27.13
N VAL A 16 1.55 13.46 -26.55
CA VAL A 16 1.51 13.03 -25.15
C VAL A 16 2.70 13.61 -24.40
N VAL A 17 2.46 14.20 -23.23
CA VAL A 17 3.53 14.74 -22.38
C VAL A 17 3.35 14.22 -20.97
N TRP A 18 4.38 13.55 -20.46
CA TRP A 18 4.48 13.14 -19.07
C TRP A 18 5.34 14.12 -18.28
N ARG A 19 4.80 14.61 -17.16
CA ARG A 19 5.53 15.44 -16.19
C ARG A 19 5.46 14.84 -14.81
N LYS A 20 6.57 14.92 -14.07
CA LYS A 20 6.56 14.86 -12.62
C LYS A 20 6.32 16.28 -12.14
N ILE A 21 5.25 16.49 -11.39
CA ILE A 21 4.81 17.81 -10.90
C ILE A 21 5.02 17.98 -9.39
N PHE A 22 5.35 16.88 -8.70
CA PHE A 22 5.75 16.89 -7.29
C PHE A 22 6.60 15.64 -6.98
N PRO A 23 7.63 15.71 -6.12
CA PRO A 23 8.13 16.91 -5.42
C PRO A 23 8.97 17.86 -6.28
N ILE A 24 9.22 17.50 -7.54
CA ILE A 24 9.92 18.32 -8.52
C ILE A 24 9.01 18.63 -9.70
N GLU A 25 9.34 19.66 -10.45
CA GLU A 25 8.75 19.96 -11.74
C GLU A 25 9.73 19.57 -12.86
N ALA A 26 9.45 18.48 -13.56
CA ALA A 26 10.29 17.98 -14.64
C ALA A 26 9.46 17.26 -15.70
N THR A 27 9.81 17.45 -16.98
CA THR A 27 9.31 16.59 -18.06
C THR A 27 10.00 15.24 -17.99
N VAL A 28 9.20 14.17 -17.97
CA VAL A 28 9.67 12.77 -17.93
C VAL A 28 9.75 12.19 -19.34
N ALA A 29 8.73 12.43 -20.16
CA ALA A 29 8.70 11.97 -21.54
C ALA A 29 7.79 12.85 -22.41
N GLU A 30 8.12 12.94 -23.69
CA GLU A 30 7.28 13.59 -24.70
C GLU A 30 7.11 12.64 -25.89
N CYS A 31 5.90 12.57 -26.41
CA CYS A 31 5.56 11.77 -27.57
C CYS A 31 4.88 12.62 -28.63
N GLN A 32 5.28 12.45 -29.88
CA GLN A 32 4.70 13.13 -31.04
C GLN A 32 4.55 12.14 -32.18
N LYS A 33 3.32 11.96 -32.69
CA LYS A 33 3.01 11.06 -33.82
C LYS A 33 3.65 9.67 -33.67
N GLU A 34 3.47 9.05 -32.50
CA GLU A 34 4.01 7.73 -32.14
C GLU A 34 5.53 7.64 -31.88
N GLU A 35 6.27 8.74 -31.95
CA GLU A 35 7.67 8.76 -31.49
C GLU A 35 7.72 9.30 -30.07
N CYS A 36 8.19 8.49 -29.12
CA CYS A 36 8.35 8.90 -27.72
C CYS A 36 9.82 9.05 -27.33
N VAL A 37 10.14 10.17 -26.68
CA VAL A 37 11.45 10.47 -26.12
C VAL A 37 11.31 10.64 -24.61
N VAL A 38 11.97 9.75 -23.85
CA VAL A 38 12.14 9.90 -22.40
C VAL A 38 13.33 10.82 -22.15
N THR A 39 13.21 11.77 -21.23
CA THR A 39 14.28 12.72 -20.92
C THR A 39 15.46 12.03 -20.23
N GLU A 40 16.67 12.55 -20.41
CA GLU A 40 17.93 11.88 -20.04
C GLU A 40 17.95 11.43 -18.57
N SER A 41 17.51 12.29 -17.65
CA SER A 41 17.47 12.02 -16.21
C SER A 41 16.50 10.89 -15.81
N PHE A 42 15.63 10.45 -16.73
CA PHE A 42 14.62 9.42 -16.49
C PHE A 42 14.80 8.16 -17.36
N LEU A 43 15.72 8.15 -18.33
CA LEU A 43 15.94 7.04 -19.30
C LEU A 43 16.18 5.68 -18.65
N GLU A 44 16.98 5.65 -17.59
CA GLU A 44 17.30 4.39 -16.92
C GLU A 44 16.08 3.79 -16.23
N ARG A 45 15.14 4.63 -15.82
CA ARG A 45 14.02 4.28 -14.92
C ARG A 45 12.72 4.05 -15.66
N PHE A 46 12.45 4.85 -16.69
CA PHE A 46 11.17 4.92 -17.37
C PHE A 46 11.24 4.50 -18.83
N ALA A 47 10.11 4.03 -19.35
CA ALA A 47 9.84 3.82 -20.76
C ALA A 47 8.37 4.21 -21.04
N VAL A 48 8.04 4.56 -22.29
CA VAL A 48 6.65 4.78 -22.69
C VAL A 48 6.16 3.57 -23.48
N MET A 49 4.99 3.04 -23.11
CA MET A 49 4.35 1.89 -23.76
C MET A 49 3.25 2.37 -24.70
N HIS A 50 3.53 2.37 -26.01
CA HIS A 50 2.57 2.79 -27.04
C HIS A 50 1.32 1.91 -27.04
N GLU A 51 1.51 0.60 -27.00
CA GLU A 51 0.46 -0.42 -26.97
C GLU A 51 -0.46 -0.34 -25.74
N LYS A 52 -0.08 0.46 -24.74
CA LYS A 52 -0.87 0.73 -23.53
C LYS A 52 -1.28 2.20 -23.43
N ASN A 53 -1.73 2.79 -24.52
CA ASN A 53 -2.18 4.20 -24.56
C ASN A 53 -1.13 5.15 -23.95
N TYR A 54 0.12 5.03 -24.40
CA TYR A 54 1.22 5.88 -23.96
C TYR A 54 1.43 5.89 -22.44
N SER A 55 1.12 4.78 -21.77
CA SER A 55 1.34 4.63 -20.34
C SER A 55 2.83 4.68 -20.03
N LEU A 56 3.17 5.37 -18.94
CA LEU A 56 4.54 5.50 -18.49
C LEU A 56 4.90 4.27 -17.63
N PHE A 57 5.79 3.44 -18.14
CA PHE A 57 6.30 2.25 -17.46
C PHE A 57 7.50 2.60 -16.59
N LEU A 58 7.44 2.25 -15.32
CA LEU A 58 8.53 2.33 -14.36
C LEU A 58 9.09 0.93 -14.13
N LYS A 59 10.34 0.70 -14.54
CA LYS A 59 10.97 -0.65 -14.53
C LYS A 59 11.06 -1.26 -13.14
N SER A 60 11.39 -0.45 -12.14
CA SER A 60 11.51 -0.89 -10.75
C SER A 60 11.38 0.31 -9.83
N ALA A 61 10.24 0.45 -9.14
CA ALA A 61 9.98 1.57 -8.24
C ALA A 61 11.04 1.70 -7.14
N LYS A 62 11.43 2.94 -6.85
CA LYS A 62 12.33 3.38 -5.78
C LYS A 62 11.62 4.47 -5.00
N TYR A 63 12.04 4.69 -3.77
CA TYR A 63 11.41 5.70 -2.90
C TYR A 63 11.34 7.08 -3.57
N ASN A 64 12.41 7.50 -4.26
CA ASN A 64 12.48 8.80 -4.93
C ASN A 64 11.57 8.94 -6.16
N ASP A 65 10.95 7.85 -6.65
CA ASP A 65 9.94 7.97 -7.70
C ASP A 65 8.60 8.44 -7.15
N GLN A 66 8.36 8.30 -5.85
CA GLN A 66 7.13 8.75 -5.23
C GLN A 66 6.85 10.21 -5.60
N GLY A 67 5.58 10.50 -5.85
CA GLY A 67 5.17 11.84 -6.21
C GLY A 67 3.91 11.89 -7.06
N LYS A 68 3.63 13.09 -7.55
CA LYS A 68 2.51 13.35 -8.45
C LYS A 68 3.04 13.46 -9.87
N TYR A 69 2.47 12.66 -10.74
CA TYR A 69 2.72 12.66 -12.16
C TYR A 69 1.49 13.16 -12.89
N MET A 70 1.71 13.76 -14.05
CA MET A 70 0.68 14.31 -14.89
C MET A 70 0.94 13.86 -16.32
N CYS A 71 -0.05 13.20 -16.91
CA CYS A 71 -0.08 12.99 -18.34
C CYS A 71 -0.98 14.04 -18.99
N SER A 72 -0.49 14.67 -20.06
CA SER A 72 -1.27 15.55 -20.93
C SER A 72 -1.36 14.92 -22.31
N CYS A 73 -2.56 14.87 -22.87
CA CYS A 73 -2.85 14.17 -24.12
C CYS A 73 -3.98 14.88 -24.87
N ASP A 74 -3.70 15.52 -26.00
CA ASP A 74 -4.69 16.25 -26.83
C ASP A 74 -5.66 17.15 -26.04
N GLY A 75 -5.14 17.86 -25.04
CA GLY A 75 -5.91 18.75 -24.15
C GLY A 75 -6.51 18.08 -22.91
N PHE A 76 -6.54 16.75 -22.85
CA PHE A 76 -6.89 16.00 -21.64
C PHE A 76 -5.71 15.95 -20.67
N ILE A 77 -6.01 16.07 -19.37
CA ILE A 77 -5.02 15.99 -18.30
C ILE A 77 -5.44 14.91 -17.33
N LYS A 78 -4.53 13.98 -17.04
CA LYS A 78 -4.70 12.93 -16.04
C LYS A 78 -3.57 13.01 -15.03
N GLN A 79 -3.94 13.17 -13.75
CA GLN A 79 -2.99 13.11 -12.65
C GLN A 79 -2.93 11.69 -12.07
N VAL A 80 -1.72 11.24 -11.76
CA VAL A 80 -1.45 9.93 -11.15
C VAL A 80 -0.57 10.17 -9.93
N ILE A 81 -1.03 9.73 -8.76
CA ILE A 81 -0.22 9.73 -7.54
C ILE A 81 0.49 8.39 -7.48
N LEU A 82 1.82 8.40 -7.62
CA LEU A 82 2.62 7.21 -7.39
C LEU A 82 3.06 7.21 -5.93
N ASP A 83 2.48 6.29 -5.16
CA ASP A 83 2.83 6.06 -3.78
C ASP A 83 3.70 4.81 -3.63
N VAL A 84 4.92 4.96 -3.09
CA VAL A 84 5.89 3.86 -3.03
C VAL A 84 5.91 3.27 -1.62
N LEU A 85 5.16 2.18 -1.47
CA LEU A 85 5.07 1.47 -0.19
C LEU A 85 6.39 0.77 0.17
N VAL A 86 6.86 1.04 1.39
CA VAL A 86 7.98 0.37 2.07
C VAL A 86 7.44 -0.24 3.37
N PRO A 87 6.89 -1.47 3.32
CA PRO A 87 6.26 -2.06 4.49
C PRO A 87 7.28 -2.55 5.52
N ILE A 88 6.91 -2.50 6.80
CA ILE A 88 7.65 -3.17 7.87
C ILE A 88 7.32 -4.66 7.83
N ASN A 89 8.34 -5.52 7.79
CA ASN A 89 8.14 -6.97 7.85
C ASN A 89 7.87 -7.41 9.29
N VAL A 90 6.76 -8.11 9.50
CA VAL A 90 6.38 -8.70 10.78
C VAL A 90 6.16 -10.18 10.58
N THR A 91 6.59 -11.01 11.53
CA THR A 91 6.35 -12.45 11.50
C THR A 91 5.48 -12.85 12.69
N ALA A 92 4.45 -13.64 12.46
CA ALA A 92 3.57 -14.17 13.48
C ALA A 92 3.46 -15.70 13.36
N ALA A 93 3.37 -16.38 14.50
CA ALA A 93 3.11 -17.81 14.52
C ALA A 93 1.62 -18.09 14.29
N GLU A 94 1.31 -19.15 13.55
CA GLU A 94 -0.06 -19.65 13.39
C GLU A 94 -0.68 -19.98 14.76
N LEU A 95 -1.91 -19.51 14.97
CA LEU A 95 -2.68 -19.49 16.23
C LEU A 95 -2.13 -18.54 17.32
N GLY A 96 -1.06 -17.79 17.03
CA GLY A 96 -0.57 -16.72 17.88
C GLY A 96 -1.37 -15.42 17.72
N ASN A 97 -0.93 -14.37 18.40
CA ASN A 97 -1.47 -13.03 18.23
C ASN A 97 -0.38 -12.13 17.65
N VAL A 98 -0.79 -11.09 16.93
CA VAL A 98 0.11 -10.06 16.41
C VAL A 98 -0.54 -8.69 16.56
N THR A 99 0.25 -7.70 16.93
CA THR A 99 -0.16 -6.30 16.91
C THR A 99 0.67 -5.57 15.87
N LEU A 100 0.00 -4.83 14.99
CA LEU A 100 0.59 -3.98 13.97
C LEU A 100 0.45 -2.52 14.44
N PRO A 101 1.55 -1.89 14.91
CA PRO A 101 1.47 -0.54 15.45
C PRO A 101 0.97 0.48 14.42
N CYS A 102 0.08 1.38 14.80
CA CYS A 102 -0.24 2.53 13.97
C CYS A 102 -0.62 3.72 14.85
N TYR A 103 -0.01 4.85 14.54
CA TYR A 103 -0.19 6.10 15.27
C TYR A 103 -0.80 7.15 14.35
N ALA A 104 -1.78 7.86 14.87
CA ALA A 104 -2.50 8.92 14.20
C ALA A 104 -2.32 10.24 14.96
N ASP A 105 -2.27 11.34 14.22
CA ASP A 105 -2.15 12.67 14.84
C ASP A 105 -3.50 13.08 15.46
N THR A 106 -3.58 13.01 16.79
CA THR A 106 -4.79 13.36 17.55
C THR A 106 -5.19 14.83 17.37
N GLN A 107 -4.26 15.73 17.08
CA GLN A 107 -4.54 17.15 16.85
C GLN A 107 -5.25 17.40 15.51
N SER A 108 -5.13 16.45 14.57
CA SER A 108 -5.83 16.52 13.29
C SER A 108 -7.31 16.14 13.38
N GLY A 109 -7.81 15.80 14.57
CA GLY A 109 -9.23 15.49 14.81
C GLY A 109 -9.65 14.14 14.25
N VAL A 110 -8.78 13.14 14.31
CA VAL A 110 -9.05 11.76 13.85
C VAL A 110 -10.24 11.19 14.60
N ARG A 111 -11.19 10.62 13.85
CA ARG A 111 -12.43 10.00 14.39
C ARG A 111 -12.60 8.54 13.98
N ASP A 112 -11.75 8.05 13.09
CA ASP A 112 -11.79 6.71 12.56
C ASP A 112 -10.40 6.18 12.18
N VAL A 113 -10.29 4.86 12.16
CA VAL A 113 -9.16 4.13 11.58
C VAL A 113 -9.72 3.03 10.69
N THR A 114 -9.14 2.90 9.50
CA THR A 114 -9.38 1.77 8.60
C THR A 114 -8.07 1.03 8.38
N TRP A 115 -8.10 -0.25 8.70
CA TRP A 115 -7.04 -1.20 8.35
C TRP A 115 -7.47 -2.00 7.13
N LEU A 116 -6.66 -1.93 6.08
CA LEU A 116 -6.85 -2.72 4.87
C LEU A 116 -5.85 -3.88 4.84
N HIS A 117 -6.33 -5.09 4.54
CA HIS A 117 -5.53 -6.27 4.21
C HIS A 117 -5.70 -6.58 2.72
N ASN A 118 -4.60 -6.52 1.95
CA ASN A 118 -4.59 -6.75 0.50
C ASN A 118 -5.64 -5.94 -0.29
N GLU A 119 -5.89 -4.68 0.11
CA GLU A 119 -6.92 -3.78 -0.45
C GLU A 119 -8.37 -4.12 -0.05
N GLN A 120 -8.60 -5.06 0.86
CA GLN A 120 -9.91 -5.35 1.46
C GLN A 120 -9.94 -4.86 2.91
N ASN A 121 -11.13 -4.57 3.42
CA ASN A 121 -11.30 -4.19 4.82
C ASN A 121 -10.87 -5.34 5.72
N ALA A 122 -9.98 -5.07 6.69
CA ALA A 122 -9.71 -5.96 7.81
C ALA A 122 -10.46 -5.47 9.06
N LEU A 123 -10.45 -4.15 9.29
CA LEU A 123 -11.14 -3.51 10.40
C LEU A 123 -11.41 -2.04 10.08
N HIS A 124 -12.64 -1.60 10.31
CA HIS A 124 -12.96 -0.18 10.47
C HIS A 124 -13.43 0.06 11.91
N PHE A 125 -12.83 1.05 12.58
CA PHE A 125 -13.12 1.41 13.95
C PHE A 125 -13.31 2.91 14.08
N THR A 126 -14.31 3.33 14.85
CA THR A 126 -14.68 4.75 15.02
C THR A 126 -14.64 5.16 16.48
N GLU A 127 -14.46 6.46 16.73
CA GLU A 127 -14.26 7.02 18.08
C GLU A 127 -15.42 6.75 19.06
N ASN A 128 -16.63 6.54 18.55
CA ASN A 128 -17.78 6.13 19.37
C ASN A 128 -17.74 4.63 19.78
N GLY A 129 -16.66 3.91 19.48
CA GLY A 129 -16.47 2.49 19.80
C GLY A 129 -17.09 1.53 18.79
N ALA A 130 -17.72 2.01 17.71
CA ALA A 130 -18.26 1.11 16.70
C ALA A 130 -17.13 0.40 15.96
N THR A 131 -17.23 -0.93 15.91
CA THR A 131 -16.24 -1.83 15.31
C THR A 131 -16.90 -2.60 14.17
N ASN A 132 -16.31 -2.51 12.98
CA ASN A 132 -16.78 -3.19 11.78
C ASN A 132 -15.63 -4.04 11.18
N PRO A 133 -15.49 -5.31 11.61
CA PRO A 133 -14.49 -6.21 11.05
C PRO A 133 -14.82 -6.53 9.58
N GLY A 134 -13.79 -6.81 8.80
CA GLY A 134 -13.97 -7.39 7.46
C GLY A 134 -14.17 -8.90 7.49
N ASP A 135 -14.54 -9.45 6.35
CA ASP A 135 -14.80 -10.89 6.18
C ASP A 135 -13.63 -11.75 6.66
N GLY A 136 -13.91 -12.65 7.59
CA GLY A 136 -12.93 -13.58 8.15
C GLY A 136 -12.09 -13.01 9.31
N TYR A 137 -12.34 -11.77 9.73
CA TYR A 137 -11.74 -11.10 10.89
C TYR A 137 -12.71 -10.97 12.09
N GLU A 138 -13.95 -11.44 11.95
CA GLU A 138 -14.97 -11.39 12.99
C GLU A 138 -14.45 -11.98 14.31
N ASP A 139 -14.64 -11.25 15.40
CA ASP A 139 -14.18 -11.58 16.76
C ASP A 139 -12.67 -11.79 16.94
N ARG A 140 -11.86 -11.54 15.89
CA ARG A 140 -10.40 -11.73 15.93
C ARG A 140 -9.60 -10.43 15.97
N VAL A 141 -10.23 -9.30 15.65
CA VAL A 141 -9.54 -8.01 15.53
C VAL A 141 -10.04 -6.98 16.52
N SER A 142 -9.11 -6.15 16.99
CA SER A 142 -9.41 -5.01 17.84
C SER A 142 -8.39 -3.88 17.61
N VAL A 143 -8.78 -2.67 18.03
CA VAL A 143 -7.87 -1.53 18.20
C VAL A 143 -7.51 -1.41 19.68
N THR A 144 -6.34 -0.84 19.99
CA THR A 144 -5.94 -0.51 21.37
C THR A 144 -7.03 0.34 22.05
N ASP A 145 -7.37 0.00 23.30
CA ASP A 145 -8.29 0.80 24.12
C ASP A 145 -7.77 2.25 24.23
N ASP A 146 -8.67 3.23 24.24
CA ASP A 146 -8.35 4.67 24.21
C ASP A 146 -7.58 5.17 22.96
N GLY A 147 -7.56 4.39 21.87
CA GLY A 147 -6.69 4.67 20.72
C GLY A 147 -6.81 6.06 20.09
N PHE A 148 -8.01 6.67 20.07
CA PHE A 148 -8.18 8.04 19.56
C PHE A 148 -7.78 9.13 20.54
N ARG A 149 -7.75 8.84 21.86
CA ARG A 149 -7.30 9.79 22.87
C ARG A 149 -5.79 9.99 22.81
N ASP A 150 -5.06 8.88 22.70
CA ASP A 150 -3.59 8.88 22.79
C ASP A 150 -2.93 8.77 21.40
N GLY A 151 -3.72 8.49 20.36
CA GLY A 151 -3.29 8.38 18.96
C GLY A 151 -2.84 6.98 18.56
N ASP A 152 -2.87 6.00 19.46
CA ASP A 152 -2.53 4.60 19.18
C ASP A 152 -3.73 3.85 18.58
N VAL A 153 -3.79 3.76 17.27
CA VAL A 153 -4.83 3.05 16.51
C VAL A 153 -4.33 1.71 15.97
N SER A 154 -3.47 1.04 16.73
CA SER A 154 -2.83 -0.22 16.35
C SER A 154 -3.83 -1.36 16.19
N LEU A 155 -3.66 -2.19 15.15
CA LEU A 155 -4.48 -3.38 14.91
C LEU A 155 -3.91 -4.57 15.67
N THR A 156 -4.72 -5.21 16.50
CA THR A 156 -4.40 -6.53 17.05
C THR A 156 -5.20 -7.59 16.31
N ILE A 157 -4.54 -8.67 15.86
CA ILE A 157 -5.15 -9.85 15.27
C ILE A 157 -4.86 -11.03 16.19
N THR A 158 -5.91 -11.71 16.64
CA THR A 158 -5.82 -12.91 17.48
C THR A 158 -6.04 -14.18 16.67
N GLY A 159 -5.43 -15.27 17.13
CA GLY A 159 -5.55 -16.57 16.46
C GLY A 159 -5.13 -16.52 14.99
N VAL A 160 -3.96 -15.92 14.72
CA VAL A 160 -3.43 -15.67 13.38
C VAL A 160 -3.48 -16.93 12.52
N GLN A 161 -4.00 -16.79 11.30
CA GLN A 161 -4.18 -17.86 10.34
C GLN A 161 -3.26 -17.64 9.14
N LYS A 162 -2.96 -18.70 8.37
CA LYS A 162 -2.15 -18.57 7.15
C LYS A 162 -2.71 -17.57 6.14
N ARG A 163 -4.05 -17.44 6.07
CA ARG A 163 -4.74 -16.47 5.20
C ARG A 163 -4.53 -15.02 5.63
N ASP A 164 -4.14 -14.78 6.88
CA ASP A 164 -3.88 -13.44 7.39
C ASP A 164 -2.53 -12.90 6.87
N ALA A 165 -1.68 -13.72 6.25
CA ALA A 165 -0.45 -13.24 5.63
C ALA A 165 -0.76 -12.22 4.51
N GLY A 166 0.11 -11.23 4.33
CA GLY A 166 -0.01 -10.24 3.27
C GLY A 166 0.22 -8.80 3.72
N LEU A 167 -0.19 -7.86 2.85
CA LEU A 167 0.01 -6.44 3.04
C LEU A 167 -1.11 -5.84 3.88
N TYR A 168 -0.75 -5.23 5.01
CA TYR A 168 -1.65 -4.42 5.82
C TYR A 168 -1.33 -2.95 5.67
N ARG A 169 -2.35 -2.10 5.59
CA ARG A 169 -2.20 -0.64 5.55
C ARG A 169 -3.15 0.04 6.53
N CYS A 170 -2.61 0.99 7.27
CA CYS A 170 -3.33 1.81 8.23
C CYS A 170 -3.68 3.17 7.62
N PHE A 171 -4.97 3.50 7.68
CA PHE A 171 -5.51 4.77 7.25
C PHE A 171 -6.39 5.39 8.33
N VAL A 172 -6.51 6.71 8.28
CA VAL A 172 -7.40 7.51 9.12
C VAL A 172 -8.13 8.54 8.25
N HIS A 173 -9.09 9.25 8.82
CA HIS A 173 -9.89 10.26 8.13
C HIS A 173 -10.60 9.67 6.90
N LYS A 174 -11.33 8.57 7.07
CA LYS A 174 -12.03 7.87 5.97
C LYS A 174 -11.11 7.56 4.78
N GLU A 175 -9.93 7.01 5.09
CA GLU A 175 -8.94 6.62 4.08
C GLU A 175 -8.27 7.77 3.30
N THR A 176 -8.42 9.01 3.76
CA THR A 176 -7.78 10.17 3.11
C THR A 176 -6.37 10.46 3.63
N ALA A 177 -6.03 9.96 4.82
CA ALA A 177 -4.71 10.14 5.42
C ALA A 177 -4.14 8.80 5.90
N LYS A 178 -2.81 8.72 5.92
CA LYS A 178 -2.07 7.53 6.37
C LYS A 178 -1.74 7.67 7.84
N GLY A 179 -1.88 6.58 8.60
CA GLY A 179 -1.25 6.49 9.91
C GLY A 179 0.24 6.18 9.79
N TYR A 180 0.95 6.18 10.93
CA TYR A 180 2.38 5.92 11.00
C TYR A 180 2.72 4.82 12.03
N PRO A 181 3.45 3.75 11.69
CA PRO A 181 3.81 3.35 10.33
C PRO A 181 2.59 3.03 9.48
N HIS A 182 2.68 3.34 8.18
CA HIS A 182 1.54 3.18 7.28
C HIS A 182 1.28 1.73 6.86
N ALA A 183 2.34 0.92 6.70
CA ALA A 183 2.21 -0.38 6.04
C ALA A 183 3.08 -1.47 6.67
N TYR A 184 2.53 -2.69 6.68
CA TYR A 184 3.17 -3.89 7.18
C TYR A 184 3.04 -5.04 6.18
N MET A 185 4.08 -5.87 6.09
CA MET A 185 4.03 -7.15 5.40
C MET A 185 4.05 -8.24 6.46
N LEU A 186 2.90 -8.88 6.70
CA LEU A 186 2.76 -9.95 7.67
C LEU A 186 3.10 -11.30 7.03
N HIS A 187 4.08 -11.97 7.62
CA HIS A 187 4.44 -13.36 7.32
C HIS A 187 3.91 -14.27 8.42
N VAL A 188 3.31 -15.40 8.03
CA VAL A 188 2.78 -16.38 9.00
C VAL A 188 3.59 -17.66 8.94
N ILE A 189 4.22 -18.02 10.06
CA ILE A 189 4.97 -19.27 10.19
C ILE A 189 4.06 -20.36 10.76
N GLY A 190 3.98 -21.49 10.05
CA GLY A 190 3.19 -22.64 10.48
C GLY A 190 3.81 -23.32 11.70
N LYS A 191 2.98 -24.05 12.46
CA LYS A 191 3.51 -24.94 13.51
C LYS A 191 4.37 -26.04 12.88
N THR A 192 5.66 -26.09 13.22
CA THR A 192 6.46 -27.29 12.95
C THR A 192 5.86 -28.45 13.74
N ARG A 193 5.35 -29.48 13.03
CA ARG A 193 5.03 -30.75 13.69
C ARG A 193 6.34 -31.27 14.28
N LYS A 194 6.44 -31.36 15.61
CA LYS A 194 7.49 -32.18 16.24
C LYS A 194 7.39 -33.59 15.64
N PRO A 195 8.50 -34.24 15.24
CA PRO A 195 8.43 -35.62 14.82
C PRO A 195 7.80 -36.42 15.96
N HIS A 196 6.68 -37.08 15.69
CA HIS A 196 6.14 -38.07 16.61
C HIS A 196 7.24 -39.09 16.84
N HIS A 197 7.72 -39.22 18.08
CA HIS A 197 8.47 -40.40 18.48
C HIS A 197 7.57 -41.60 18.20
N MET A 198 7.91 -42.35 17.16
CA MET A 198 7.29 -43.63 16.85
C MET A 198 7.74 -44.58 17.94
N ASN A 199 6.89 -44.78 18.95
CA ASN A 199 7.08 -45.88 19.89
C ASN A 199 6.90 -47.18 19.10
N ILE A 200 8.03 -47.80 18.77
CA ILE A 200 8.08 -49.16 18.25
C ILE A 200 7.70 -50.07 19.42
N CYS A 201 6.50 -50.63 19.39
CA CYS A 201 6.16 -51.74 20.28
C CYS A 201 6.93 -52.99 19.81
N THR A 202 7.79 -53.51 20.68
CA THR A 202 8.45 -54.83 20.56
C THR A 202 7.53 -55.95 20.99
#